data_AF-A0A973MLZ4-F1
#
_entry.id   AF-A0A973MLZ4-F1
#
_cell.length_a   1.000
_cell.length_b   1.000
_cell.length_c   1.000
_cell.angle_alpha   90.00
_cell.angle_beta   90.00
_cell.angle_gamma   90.00
#
_symmetry.space_group_name_H-M   'P 1'
#
loop_
_entity.id
_entity.type
_entity.pdbx_description
1 polymer ?
#
loop_
_entity_poly.entity_id
_entity_poly.type
_entity_poly.pdbx_seq_one_letter_code
_entity_poly.pdbx_strand_id
1 'polypeptide(L)'
;MAAAAAALLTSCTQHGSTATSSTPNAAHTPASSAMVSPAASASAGHTAAGSLAQAHGCRSLPASPAVKLSVTAAYRRQAQPPLTHIAPVKGTFYYGSCNGTFYAGTRFQPTPGSTEAEQVALQDDGAAMKYFTDRPGAGWRYVASDSLPANSRGCAGITQIPAHLAALWNDCRSTADQ
;
A
#
# COMPACT_ATOMS: atom_id res chain seq x y z
N MET A 1 45.08 20.64 -36.23
CA MET A 1 45.50 20.13 -34.90
C MET A 1 44.27 19.41 -34.34
N ALA A 2 44.12 18.10 -34.54
CA ALA A 2 44.53 17.01 -33.62
C ALA A 2 43.98 17.24 -32.19
N ALA A 3 43.27 16.34 -31.51
CA ALA A 3 43.21 14.89 -31.60
C ALA A 3 41.91 14.33 -30.95
N ALA A 4 41.69 13.03 -31.18
CA ALA A 4 40.63 12.18 -30.67
C ALA A 4 40.93 11.56 -29.28
N ALA A 5 40.00 10.69 -28.83
CA ALA A 5 40.11 9.63 -27.81
C ALA A 5 39.65 10.03 -26.38
N ALA A 6 39.01 9.20 -25.56
CA ALA A 6 38.63 7.78 -25.63
C ALA A 6 37.42 7.52 -24.69
N ALA A 7 36.66 6.46 -24.98
CA ALA A 7 35.68 5.87 -24.09
C ALA A 7 36.34 5.03 -22.98
N LEU A 8 35.74 4.99 -21.79
CA LEU A 8 36.02 3.98 -20.76
C LEU A 8 34.71 3.34 -20.30
N LEU A 9 34.54 2.08 -20.72
CA LEU A 9 33.62 1.09 -20.18
C LEU A 9 34.20 0.59 -18.85
N THR A 10 33.37 0.44 -17.82
CA THR A 10 33.76 -0.32 -16.62
C THR A 10 32.68 -1.36 -16.34
N SER A 11 32.91 -2.54 -16.89
CA SER A 11 32.22 -3.78 -16.55
C SER A 11 32.76 -4.30 -15.22
N CYS A 12 31.87 -4.61 -14.27
CA CYS A 12 32.22 -5.43 -13.12
C CYS A 12 31.57 -6.81 -13.26
N THR A 13 32.44 -7.81 -13.33
CA THR A 13 32.19 -9.22 -13.58
C THR A 13 31.56 -9.92 -12.37
N GLN A 14 30.69 -10.89 -12.66
CA GLN A 14 30.07 -11.82 -11.73
C GLN A 14 31.11 -12.70 -11.03
N HIS A 15 30.92 -12.99 -9.75
CA HIS A 15 31.52 -14.13 -9.05
C HIS A 15 30.41 -15.06 -8.57
N GLY A 16 30.39 -16.27 -9.15
CA GLY A 16 29.65 -17.40 -8.63
C GLY A 16 30.55 -18.29 -7.76
N SER A 17 29.93 -18.93 -6.77
CA SER A 17 30.39 -20.13 -6.05
C SER A 17 29.12 -20.83 -5.54
N THR A 18 28.64 -21.87 -6.23
CA THR A 18 28.79 -23.32 -5.92
C THR A 18 27.82 -23.90 -4.87
N ALA A 19 26.89 -24.66 -5.42
CA ALA A 19 26.11 -25.82 -4.96
C ALA A 19 26.28 -26.41 -3.54
N THR A 20 25.15 -26.80 -2.93
CA THR A 20 24.99 -28.13 -2.31
C THR A 20 23.53 -28.60 -2.43
N SER A 21 23.33 -29.76 -3.03
CA SER A 21 22.08 -30.52 -3.10
C SER A 21 21.95 -31.47 -1.90
N SER A 22 20.76 -31.68 -1.34
CA SER A 22 20.33 -32.94 -0.68
C SER A 22 18.81 -32.99 -0.44
N THR A 23 18.18 -33.89 -1.20
CA THR A 23 16.96 -34.73 -1.09
C THR A 23 15.86 -34.57 0.00
N PRO A 24 14.62 -35.03 -0.33
CA PRO A 24 13.41 -34.93 0.50
C PRO A 24 13.26 -36.11 1.47
N ASN A 25 12.46 -35.96 2.53
CA ASN A 25 11.96 -37.11 3.28
C ASN A 25 10.46 -37.02 3.57
N ALA A 26 9.82 -38.16 3.42
CA ALA A 26 8.39 -38.36 3.31
C ALA A 26 7.66 -38.48 4.66
N ALA A 27 6.38 -38.13 4.60
CA ALA A 27 5.21 -38.74 5.22
C ALA A 27 5.32 -39.32 6.64
N HIS A 28 4.47 -38.81 7.54
CA HIS A 28 3.71 -39.65 8.48
C HIS A 28 2.33 -39.04 8.71
N THR A 29 1.30 -39.68 8.16
CA THR A 29 -0.10 -39.59 8.59
C THR A 29 -0.34 -40.70 9.61
N PRO A 30 -1.16 -40.47 10.64
CA PRO A 30 -2.30 -41.36 10.80
C PRO A 30 -3.61 -40.61 11.06
N ALA A 31 -4.68 -41.23 10.55
CA ALA A 31 -6.08 -40.82 10.68
C ALA A 31 -6.73 -41.47 11.92
N SER A 32 -7.77 -40.82 12.47
CA SER A 32 -9.01 -41.39 13.05
C SER A 32 -9.94 -40.23 13.45
N SER A 33 -11.10 -40.04 12.81
CA SER A 33 -12.44 -40.57 13.17
C SER A 33 -12.96 -40.03 14.51
N ALA A 34 -14.19 -39.58 14.74
CA ALA A 34 -15.37 -39.14 13.98
C ALA A 34 -16.39 -38.63 15.05
N MET A 35 -17.41 -37.86 14.61
CA MET A 35 -18.67 -37.52 15.32
C MET A 35 -18.51 -36.51 16.48
N VAL A 36 -19.40 -35.53 16.76
CA VAL A 36 -20.86 -35.52 16.86
C VAL A 36 -21.33 -34.05 16.78
N SER A 37 -22.42 -33.74 16.07
CA SER A 37 -23.22 -32.50 16.32
C SER A 37 -24.27 -32.81 17.38
N PRO A 38 -24.60 -31.87 18.29
CA PRO A 38 -25.85 -31.15 18.04
C PRO A 38 -25.94 -29.70 18.60
N ALA A 39 -26.92 -29.00 18.04
CA ALA A 39 -27.83 -28.01 18.62
C ALA A 39 -27.35 -26.62 19.09
N ALA A 40 -28.17 -25.66 18.67
CA ALA A 40 -28.16 -24.23 18.94
C ALA A 40 -28.31 -23.86 20.43
N SER A 41 -27.76 -22.70 20.79
CA SER A 41 -28.46 -21.71 21.61
C SER A 41 -27.83 -20.33 21.46
N ALA A 42 -28.70 -19.36 21.21
CA ALA A 42 -28.42 -17.94 21.23
C ALA A 42 -28.06 -17.47 22.64
N SER A 43 -27.17 -16.48 22.76
CA SER A 43 -27.53 -15.14 23.25
C SER A 43 -26.34 -14.36 23.75
N ALA A 44 -26.41 -13.06 23.46
CA ALA A 44 -25.93 -11.93 24.25
C ALA A 44 -24.42 -11.65 24.28
N GLY A 45 -24.10 -10.42 23.85
CA GLY A 45 -23.02 -9.66 24.47
C GLY A 45 -21.82 -9.38 23.59
N HIS A 46 -22.00 -8.94 22.34
CA HIS A 46 -20.96 -8.10 21.75
C HIS A 46 -21.07 -6.72 22.37
N THR A 47 -20.44 -6.59 23.54
CA THR A 47 -20.05 -5.35 24.18
C THR A 47 -19.63 -4.36 23.10
N ALA A 48 -20.31 -3.21 23.08
CA ALA A 48 -20.03 -2.10 22.20
C ALA A 48 -18.52 -1.75 22.28
N ALA A 49 -17.76 -2.20 21.29
CA ALA A 49 -16.41 -1.71 21.07
C ALA A 49 -16.55 -0.24 20.69
N GLY A 50 -15.97 0.60 21.55
CA GLY A 50 -16.21 2.02 21.62
C GLY A 50 -16.16 2.74 20.28
N SER A 51 -17.01 3.76 20.20
CA SER A 51 -16.93 4.86 19.24
C SER A 51 -15.48 5.21 18.95
N LEU A 52 -14.95 4.70 17.84
CA LEU A 52 -13.62 5.05 17.34
C LEU A 52 -13.68 6.50 16.89
N ALA A 53 -13.37 7.40 17.83
CA ALA A 53 -13.12 8.82 17.67
C ALA A 53 -13.90 9.47 16.52
N GLN A 54 -15.22 9.59 16.70
CA GLN A 54 -16.06 10.38 15.80
C GLN A 54 -15.81 11.87 16.05
N ALA A 55 -14.66 12.37 15.62
CA ALA A 55 -14.37 13.79 15.61
C ALA A 55 -15.00 14.37 14.33
N HIS A 56 -16.04 15.20 14.48
CA HIS A 56 -16.62 15.99 13.39
C HIS A 56 -17.06 15.17 12.14
N GLY A 57 -17.57 13.95 12.35
CA GLY A 57 -18.01 13.08 11.25
C GLY A 57 -16.89 12.39 10.48
N CYS A 58 -15.64 12.53 10.93
CA CYS A 58 -14.47 11.80 10.43
C CYS A 58 -14.17 10.56 11.27
N ARG A 59 -13.68 9.49 10.63
CA ARG A 59 -13.17 8.28 11.29
C ARG A 59 -12.11 7.60 10.43
N SER A 60 -11.13 7.00 11.09
CA SER A 60 -10.20 6.06 10.46
C SER A 60 -10.87 4.70 10.35
N LEU A 61 -10.59 3.97 9.27
CA LEU A 61 -11.23 2.71 8.94
C LEU A 61 -10.19 1.66 8.55
N PRO A 62 -10.40 0.37 8.88
CA PRO A 62 -9.57 -0.69 8.36
C PRO A 62 -9.75 -0.82 6.85
N ALA A 63 -8.65 -0.82 6.11
CA ALA A 63 -8.67 -0.98 4.66
C ALA A 63 -8.83 -2.46 4.27
N SER A 64 -9.99 -2.82 3.72
CA SER A 64 -10.22 -4.16 3.17
C SER A 64 -9.39 -4.39 1.90
N PRO A 65 -9.13 -5.66 1.52
CA PRO A 65 -8.44 -5.98 0.26
C PRO A 65 -9.11 -5.36 -0.97
N ALA A 66 -10.45 -5.30 -0.99
CA ALA A 66 -11.22 -4.69 -2.07
C ALA A 66 -10.93 -3.20 -2.21
N VAL A 67 -10.88 -2.45 -1.10
CA VAL A 67 -10.53 -1.01 -1.10
C VAL A 67 -9.12 -0.81 -1.63
N LYS A 68 -8.15 -1.60 -1.15
CA LYS A 68 -6.75 -1.53 -1.64
C LYS A 68 -6.67 -1.79 -3.14
N LEU A 69 -7.40 -2.79 -3.64
CA LEU A 69 -7.44 -3.12 -5.06
C LEU A 69 -8.05 -1.99 -5.89
N SER A 70 -9.18 -1.42 -5.47
CA SER A 70 -9.85 -0.33 -6.18
C SER A 70 -9.03 0.96 -6.20
N VAL A 71 -8.37 1.32 -5.09
CA VAL A 71 -7.44 2.46 -5.02
C VAL A 71 -6.24 2.23 -5.92
N THR A 72 -5.67 1.02 -5.90
CA THR A 72 -4.57 0.64 -6.79
C THR A 72 -5.00 0.80 -8.24
N ALA A 73 -6.13 0.23 -8.64
CA ALA A 73 -6.66 0.34 -9.99
C ALA A 73 -6.91 1.79 -10.42
N ALA A 74 -7.37 2.66 -9.51
CA ALA A 74 -7.50 4.09 -9.78
C ALA A 74 -6.15 4.74 -10.08
N TYR A 75 -5.10 4.41 -9.32
CA TYR A 75 -3.77 4.94 -9.58
C TYR A 75 -3.15 4.41 -10.88
N ARG A 76 -3.32 3.11 -11.19
CA ARG A 76 -2.84 2.51 -12.46
C ARG A 76 -3.35 3.26 -13.69
N ARG A 77 -4.60 3.72 -13.65
CA ARG A 77 -5.22 4.50 -14.73
C ARG A 77 -4.75 5.95 -14.80
N GLN A 78 -4.29 6.49 -13.68
CA GLN A 78 -3.87 7.89 -13.56
C GLN A 78 -2.39 8.09 -13.89
N ALA A 79 -1.55 7.11 -13.55
CA ALA A 79 -0.11 7.22 -13.71
C ALA A 79 0.31 7.26 -15.19
N GLN A 80 1.32 8.07 -15.49
CA GLN A 80 1.89 8.19 -16.83
C GLN A 80 3.42 8.07 -16.73
N PRO A 81 4.05 7.04 -17.31
CA PRO A 81 3.44 5.93 -18.06
C PRO A 81 2.54 5.04 -17.19
N PRO A 82 1.60 4.28 -17.79
CA PRO A 82 0.72 3.39 -17.05
C PRO A 82 1.50 2.39 -16.18
N LEU A 83 1.14 2.30 -14.91
CA LEU A 83 1.74 1.38 -13.95
C LEU A 83 0.84 0.16 -13.77
N THR A 84 1.24 -1.01 -14.25
CA THR A 84 0.48 -2.26 -14.16
C THR A 84 0.95 -3.10 -12.98
N HIS A 85 2.26 -3.12 -12.71
CA HIS A 85 2.88 -3.99 -11.71
C HIS A 85 3.18 -3.24 -10.40
N ILE A 86 2.11 -2.82 -9.73
CA ILE A 86 2.20 -2.08 -8.46
C ILE A 86 1.29 -2.64 -7.37
N ALA A 87 1.74 -2.48 -6.14
CA ALA A 87 0.98 -2.74 -4.93
C ALA A 87 1.24 -1.66 -3.87
N PRO A 88 0.28 -1.40 -2.97
CA PRO A 88 0.52 -0.53 -1.83
C PRO A 88 1.64 -1.05 -0.93
N VAL A 89 2.51 -0.17 -0.45
CA VAL A 89 3.55 -0.51 0.52
C VAL A 89 2.90 -0.90 1.84
N LYS A 90 3.29 -2.06 2.38
CA LYS A 90 2.75 -2.56 3.66
C LYS A 90 2.98 -1.53 4.77
N GLY A 91 1.96 -1.32 5.61
CA GLY A 91 2.02 -0.36 6.71
C GLY A 91 1.82 1.10 6.33
N THR A 92 1.66 1.43 5.03
CA THR A 92 1.48 2.82 4.57
C THR A 92 0.07 3.13 4.06
N PHE A 93 -0.87 2.19 4.18
CA PHE A 93 -2.22 2.36 3.64
C PHE A 93 -3.16 2.93 4.71
N TYR A 94 -3.48 4.20 4.56
CA TYR A 94 -4.44 4.92 5.38
C TYR A 94 -5.80 4.93 4.70
N TYR A 95 -6.86 4.69 5.46
CA TYR A 95 -8.23 4.68 4.97
C TYR A 95 -9.18 5.24 6.03
N GLY A 96 -10.24 5.90 5.57
CA GLY A 96 -11.17 6.56 6.45
C GLY A 96 -12.28 7.27 5.68
N SER A 97 -13.18 7.86 6.44
CA SER A 97 -14.33 8.57 5.88
C SER A 97 -14.61 9.83 6.68
N CYS A 98 -14.99 10.90 5.99
CA CYS A 98 -15.57 12.10 6.58
C CYS A 98 -16.87 12.45 5.86
N ASN A 99 -17.98 12.60 6.59
CA ASN A 99 -19.26 13.03 6.03
C ASN A 99 -19.70 12.24 4.77
N GLY A 100 -19.48 10.91 4.78
CA GLY A 100 -19.82 10.02 3.67
C GLY A 100 -18.85 10.01 2.50
N THR A 101 -17.85 10.88 2.46
CA THR A 101 -16.74 10.81 1.50
C THR A 101 -15.64 9.92 2.06
N PHE A 102 -15.14 8.99 1.25
CA PHE A 102 -14.01 8.14 1.59
C PHE A 102 -12.70 8.76 1.12
N TYR A 103 -11.66 8.50 1.89
CA TYR A 103 -10.30 8.97 1.61
C TYR A 103 -9.33 7.82 1.82
N ALA A 104 -8.30 7.77 0.99
CA ALA A 104 -7.20 6.83 1.14
C ALA A 104 -5.86 7.54 0.87
N GLY A 105 -4.83 7.10 1.57
CA GLY A 105 -3.45 7.53 1.35
C GLY A 105 -2.55 6.29 1.30
N THR A 106 -1.69 6.16 0.30
CA THR A 106 -0.71 5.08 0.27
C THR A 106 0.49 5.37 -0.63
N ARG A 107 1.63 4.75 -0.31
CA ARG A 107 2.79 4.65 -1.22
C ARG A 107 2.67 3.39 -2.06
N PHE A 108 3.25 3.39 -3.25
CA PHE A 108 3.25 2.21 -4.13
C PHE A 108 4.66 1.69 -4.32
N GLN A 109 4.77 0.37 -4.35
CA GLN A 109 6.00 -0.33 -4.70
C GLN A 109 5.79 -1.19 -5.95
N PRO A 110 6.85 -1.45 -6.72
CA PRO A 110 6.81 -2.43 -7.79
C PRO A 110 6.44 -3.82 -7.25
N THR A 111 5.74 -4.60 -8.06
CA THR A 111 5.51 -6.04 -7.85
C THR A 111 6.40 -6.84 -8.79
N PRO A 112 6.64 -8.14 -8.52
CA PRO A 112 7.30 -9.01 -9.49
C PRO A 112 6.66 -8.91 -10.88
N GLY A 113 7.49 -8.84 -11.92
CA GLY A 113 7.05 -8.63 -13.30
C GLY A 113 7.02 -7.16 -13.76
N SER A 114 7.33 -6.20 -12.89
CA SER A 114 7.46 -4.79 -13.27
C SER A 114 8.55 -4.57 -14.31
N THR A 115 8.21 -3.89 -15.40
CA THR A 115 9.13 -3.47 -16.46
C THR A 115 10.14 -2.43 -15.95
N GLU A 116 11.26 -2.26 -16.66
CA GLU A 116 12.25 -1.22 -16.32
C GLU A 116 11.63 0.18 -16.32
N ALA A 117 10.75 0.48 -17.28
CA ALA A 117 10.04 1.75 -17.34
C ALA A 117 9.15 2.00 -16.10
N GLU A 118 8.44 0.97 -15.62
CA GLU A 118 7.64 1.06 -14.39
C GLU A 118 8.53 1.23 -13.15
N GLN A 119 9.68 0.55 -13.11
CA GLN A 119 10.63 0.67 -12.01
C GLN A 119 11.24 2.08 -11.91
N VAL A 120 11.59 2.69 -13.05
CA VAL A 120 12.08 4.08 -13.08
C VAL A 120 10.97 5.04 -12.68
N ALA A 121 9.78 4.91 -13.26
CA ALA A 121 8.64 5.76 -12.92
C ALA A 121 8.30 5.70 -11.41
N LEU A 122 8.42 4.54 -10.77
CA LEU A 122 8.18 4.39 -9.33
C LEU A 122 9.33 4.88 -8.44
N GLN A 123 10.55 4.99 -8.95
CA GLN A 123 11.63 5.64 -8.20
C GLN A 123 11.39 7.16 -8.11
N ASP A 124 10.92 7.75 -9.20
CA ASP A 124 10.61 9.17 -9.25
C ASP A 124 9.32 9.49 -8.49
N ASP A 125 8.25 8.73 -8.74
CA ASP A 125 6.91 9.04 -8.21
C ASP A 125 6.45 8.13 -7.06
N GLY A 126 6.87 6.87 -7.03
CA GLY A 126 6.32 5.83 -6.15
C GLY A 126 6.70 5.98 -4.67
N ALA A 127 7.81 6.68 -4.40
CA ALA A 127 8.23 7.01 -3.04
C ALA A 127 7.28 8.01 -2.33
N ALA A 128 6.62 8.88 -3.09
CA ALA A 128 5.69 9.85 -2.54
C ALA A 128 4.35 9.21 -2.17
N MET A 129 3.78 9.62 -1.05
CA MET A 129 2.43 9.21 -0.66
C MET A 129 1.42 9.72 -1.69
N LYS A 130 0.53 8.87 -2.18
CA LYS A 130 -0.55 9.22 -3.11
C LYS A 130 -1.87 9.24 -2.35
N TYR A 131 -2.68 10.25 -2.62
CA TYR A 131 -3.95 10.49 -1.95
C TYR A 131 -5.12 10.37 -2.92
N PHE A 132 -6.20 9.78 -2.41
CA PHE A 132 -7.38 9.44 -3.18
C PHE A 132 -8.64 9.83 -2.42
N THR A 133 -9.69 10.13 -3.18
CA THR A 133 -11.04 10.32 -2.64
C THR A 133 -12.04 9.47 -3.42
N ASP A 134 -13.07 8.98 -2.74
CA ASP A 134 -14.23 8.36 -3.34
C ASP A 134 -15.48 9.00 -2.74
N ARG A 135 -16.26 9.65 -3.61
CA ARG A 135 -17.60 10.14 -3.26
C ARG A 135 -18.60 9.05 -3.67
N PRO A 136 -19.66 8.82 -2.89
CA PRO A 136 -20.65 7.78 -3.18
C PRO A 136 -21.06 7.79 -4.66
N GLY A 137 -20.83 6.66 -5.35
CA GLY A 137 -21.20 6.47 -6.76
C GLY A 137 -20.20 6.99 -7.80
N ALA A 138 -19.12 7.68 -7.42
CA ALA A 138 -18.12 8.21 -8.36
C ALA A 138 -16.89 7.30 -8.53
N GLY A 139 -16.58 6.48 -7.53
CA GLY A 139 -15.39 5.66 -7.50
C GLY A 139 -14.13 6.44 -7.10
N TRP A 140 -13.06 5.68 -6.85
CA TRP A 140 -11.78 6.23 -6.42
C TRP A 140 -11.12 7.11 -7.49
N ARG A 141 -10.71 8.31 -7.07
CA ARG A 141 -9.97 9.27 -7.87
C ARG A 141 -8.73 9.73 -7.14
N TYR A 142 -7.62 9.81 -7.86
CA TYR A 142 -6.40 10.46 -7.39
C TYR A 142 -6.63 11.96 -7.22
N VAL A 143 -6.15 12.54 -6.12
CA VAL A 143 -6.35 13.97 -5.80
C VAL A 143 -5.07 14.73 -5.53
N ALA A 144 -4.05 14.08 -4.98
CA ALA A 144 -2.78 14.71 -4.64
C ALA A 144 -1.69 13.66 -4.41
N SER A 145 -0.44 14.11 -4.41
CA SER A 145 0.73 13.38 -3.94
C SER A 145 1.50 14.28 -2.99
N ASP A 146 2.23 13.69 -2.06
CA ASP A 146 3.31 14.39 -1.38
C ASP A 146 4.33 14.93 -2.40
N SER A 147 4.97 16.04 -2.04
CA SER A 147 6.17 16.52 -2.72
C SER A 147 7.37 15.64 -2.40
N LEU A 148 8.41 15.75 -3.22
CA LEU A 148 9.74 15.21 -2.92
C LEU A 148 10.72 16.41 -2.82
N PRO A 149 11.32 16.66 -1.64
CA PRO A 149 11.21 15.91 -0.39
C PRO A 149 9.81 16.00 0.26
N ALA A 150 9.49 15.02 1.10
CA ALA A 150 8.20 14.93 1.79
C ALA A 150 7.95 16.16 2.66
N ASN A 151 6.71 16.63 2.67
CA ASN A 151 6.30 17.75 3.50
C ASN A 151 6.44 17.38 4.99
N SER A 152 7.01 18.28 5.80
CA SER A 152 7.11 18.08 7.26
C SER A 152 5.76 17.91 7.95
N ARG A 153 4.68 18.43 7.36
CA ARG A 153 3.28 18.27 7.83
C ARG A 153 2.62 16.97 7.35
N GLY A 154 3.29 16.15 6.53
CA GLY A 154 2.71 14.94 5.94
C GLY A 154 1.34 15.21 5.32
N CYS A 155 0.36 14.34 5.57
CA CYS A 155 -0.97 14.50 4.99
C CYS A 155 -1.80 15.65 5.56
N ALA A 156 -1.41 16.25 6.69
CA ALA A 156 -2.02 17.52 7.13
C ALA A 156 -1.62 18.71 6.23
N GLY A 157 -0.60 18.55 5.39
CA GLY A 157 -0.25 19.51 4.34
C GLY A 157 -1.13 19.43 3.10
N ILE A 158 -1.95 18.39 2.95
CA ILE A 158 -2.73 18.11 1.75
C ILE A 158 -4.15 18.67 1.93
N THR A 159 -4.47 19.73 1.20
CA THR A 159 -5.75 20.46 1.36
C THR A 159 -6.98 19.63 1.00
N GLN A 160 -6.81 18.57 0.21
CA GLN A 160 -7.88 17.65 -0.16
C GLN A 160 -8.19 16.62 0.93
N ILE A 161 -7.30 16.45 1.92
CA ILE A 161 -7.53 15.56 3.08
C ILE A 161 -8.06 16.41 4.24
N PRO A 162 -9.22 16.07 4.82
CA PRO A 162 -9.73 16.78 5.99
C PRO A 162 -8.74 16.71 7.16
N ALA A 163 -8.45 17.86 7.79
CA ALA A 163 -7.45 17.96 8.86
C ALA A 163 -7.70 16.99 10.03
N HIS A 164 -8.96 16.80 10.42
CA HIS A 164 -9.32 15.83 11.46
C HIS A 164 -8.98 14.38 11.05
N LEU A 165 -9.10 14.04 9.76
CA LEU A 165 -8.74 12.72 9.28
C LEU A 165 -7.23 12.53 9.20
N ALA A 166 -6.49 13.57 8.77
CA ALA A 166 -5.03 13.55 8.80
C ALA A 166 -4.51 13.31 10.24
N ALA A 167 -5.09 13.99 11.24
CA ALA A 167 -4.75 13.77 12.64
C ALA A 167 -5.03 12.32 13.11
N LEU A 168 -6.17 11.72 12.70
CA LEU A 168 -6.48 10.32 12.97
C LEU A 168 -5.49 9.33 12.32
N TRP A 169 -4.80 9.76 11.26
CA TRP A 169 -3.76 9.02 10.58
C TRP A 169 -2.35 9.39 11.05
N ASN A 170 -2.21 10.15 12.14
CA ASN A 170 -0.92 10.65 12.64
C ASN A 170 -0.13 11.40 11.54
N ASP A 171 -0.83 12.25 10.79
CA ASP A 171 -0.33 13.00 9.65
C ASP A 171 0.32 12.13 8.56
N CYS A 172 -0.10 10.86 8.49
CA CYS A 172 0.39 9.85 7.56
C CYS A 172 1.89 9.58 7.66
N ARG A 173 2.47 9.86 8.84
CA ARG A 173 3.87 9.57 9.15
C ARG A 173 4.04 8.06 9.31
N SER A 174 4.99 7.50 8.58
CA SER A 174 5.31 6.08 8.70
C SER A 174 5.88 5.82 10.09
N THR A 175 5.46 4.74 10.75
CA THR A 175 6.07 4.31 12.02
C THR A 175 7.51 3.81 11.88
N ALA A 176 8.04 3.76 10.65
CA ALA A 176 9.44 3.43 10.37
C ALA A 176 10.40 4.62 10.60
N ASP A 177 9.87 5.82 10.79
CA ASP A 177 10.63 7.04 11.10
C ASP A 177 10.64 7.33 12.63
N GLN A 178 10.31 6.33 13.47
CA GLN A 178 10.27 6.43 14.93
C GLN A 178 11.12 5.34 15.58
#